data_AF-A0A7C3TXQ6-F1
#
_entry.id   AF-A0A7C3TXQ6-F1
#
_cell.length_a   1.000
_cell.length_b   1.000
_cell.length_c   1.000
_cell.angle_alpha   90.00
_cell.angle_beta   90.00
_cell.angle_gamma   90.00
#
_symmetry.space_group_name_H-M   'P 1'
#
loop_
_entity.id
_entity.type
_entity.pdbx_description
1 polymer ?
#
loop_
_entity_poly.entity_id
_entity_poly.type
_entity_poly.pdbx_seq_one_letter_code
_entity_poly.pdbx_strand_id
1 'polypeptide(L)' 'MAHKKSGGSARNGRDSNPKYLGVKAFSGQFVRAGSILVRQRGTRFKPGNNVG' A
#
# COMPACT_ATOMS: atom_id res chain seq x y z
N MET A 1 -45.80 -21.69 11.35
CA MET A 1 -44.51 -21.01 11.62
C MET A 1 -43.84 -20.68 10.29
N ALA A 2 -43.83 -19.42 9.87
CA ALA A 2 -43.11 -18.98 8.69
C ALA A 2 -42.55 -17.58 8.94
N HIS A 3 -41.59 -17.46 9.85
CA HIS A 3 -40.73 -16.29 9.88
C HIS A 3 -39.53 -16.57 8.98
N LYS A 4 -39.61 -16.10 7.74
CA LYS A 4 -38.42 -15.94 6.90
C LYS A 4 -37.46 -15.04 7.67
N LYS A 5 -36.32 -15.59 8.13
CA LYS A 5 -35.17 -14.76 8.51
C LYS A 5 -34.82 -13.96 7.26
N SER A 6 -35.14 -12.67 7.25
CA SER A 6 -34.58 -11.74 6.26
C SER A 6 -33.07 -11.79 6.43
N GLY A 7 -32.41 -12.57 5.57
CA GLY A 7 -30.97 -12.68 5.52
C GLY A 7 -30.41 -11.33 5.16
N GLY A 8 -29.99 -10.56 6.17
CA GLY A 8 -29.21 -9.35 5.98
C GLY A 8 -27.86 -9.75 5.39
N SER A 9 -27.77 -9.77 4.06
CA SER A 9 -26.49 -9.96 3.38
C SER A 9 -25.57 -8.80 3.75
N ALA A 10 -24.35 -9.11 4.17
CA ALA A 10 -23.35 -8.10 4.52
C ALA A 10 -23.08 -7.23 3.28
N ARG A 11 -23.48 -5.95 3.35
CA ARG A 11 -23.34 -4.99 2.23
C ARG A 11 -21.91 -4.48 2.03
N ASN A 12 -21.00 -4.83 2.95
CA ASN A 12 -19.62 -4.32 3.00
C ASN A 12 -18.64 -5.50 2.93
N GLY A 13 -18.18 -5.84 1.72
CA GLY A 13 -17.20 -6.92 1.48
C GLY A 13 -16.18 -6.59 0.38
N ARG A 14 -16.06 -5.32 -0.01
CA ARG A 14 -15.12 -4.87 -1.03
C ARG A 14 -13.89 -4.30 -0.34
N ASP A 15 -12.73 -4.89 -0.61
CA ASP A 15 -11.43 -4.32 -0.26
C ASP A 15 -10.52 -4.35 -1.49
N SER A 16 -9.55 -3.45 -1.50
CA SER A 16 -8.55 -3.37 -2.55
C SER A 16 -7.31 -4.17 -2.18
N ASN A 17 -6.65 -4.79 -3.17
CA ASN A 17 -5.39 -5.47 -2.92
C ASN A 17 -4.33 -4.49 -2.36
N PRO A 18 -3.51 -4.92 -1.39
CA PRO A 18 -2.48 -4.10 -0.80
C PRO A 18 -1.48 -3.63 -1.88
N LYS A 19 -1.04 -2.38 -1.77
CA LYS A 19 -0.10 -1.77 -2.74
C LYS A 19 1.37 -1.86 -2.31
N TYR A 20 1.64 -2.52 -1.18
CA TYR A 20 2.96 -2.72 -0.60
C TYR A 20 3.80 -1.42 -0.55
N LEU A 21 3.17 -0.33 -0.12
CA LEU A 21 3.82 0.95 0.11
C LEU A 21 4.87 0.81 1.23
N GLY A 22 5.83 1.72 1.26
CA GLY A 22 6.86 1.77 2.30
C GLY A 22 8.27 1.92 1.74
N VAL A 23 9.21 1.99 2.67
CA VAL A 23 10.66 2.03 2.40
C VAL A 23 11.11 0.65 1.91
N LYS A 24 11.98 0.65 0.90
CA LYS A 24 12.53 -0.55 0.25
C LYS A 24 14.02 -0.70 0.49
N ALA A 25 14.73 0.41 0.64
CA ALA A 25 16.10 0.45 1.10
C ALA A 25 16.25 1.47 2.24
N PHE A 26 16.92 1.06 3.31
CA PHE A 26 17.20 1.90 4.48
C PHE A 26 18.57 2.55 4.37
N SER A 27 18.87 3.49 5.27
CA SER A 27 20.16 4.18 5.32
C SER A 27 21.32 3.19 5.45
N GLY A 28 22.42 3.45 4.73
CA GLY A 28 23.64 2.63 4.76
C GLY A 28 23.59 1.36 3.91
N GLN A 29 22.47 1.07 3.24
CA GLN A 29 22.39 -0.07 2.32
C GLN A 29 22.99 0.28 0.96
N PHE A 30 23.77 -0.65 0.41
CA PHE A 30 24.25 -0.53 -0.97
C PHE A 30 23.09 -0.77 -1.95
N VAL A 31 22.86 0.19 -2.85
CA VAL A 31 21.83 0.11 -3.89
C VAL A 31 22.44 0.36 -5.26
N ARG A 32 21.92 -0.32 -6.27
CA ARG A 32 22.31 -0.09 -7.67
C ARG A 32 21.52 1.09 -8.24
N ALA A 33 22.06 1.75 -9.25
CA ALA A 33 21.32 2.75 -10.03
C ALA A 33 20.01 2.16 -10.56
N GLY A 34 18.91 2.92 -10.44
CA GLY A 34 17.56 2.46 -10.80
C GLY A 34 16.82 1.64 -9.74
N SER A 35 17.44 1.38 -8.57
CA SER A 35 16.75 0.69 -7.46
C SER A 35 15.72 1.60 -6.81
N ILE A 36 14.58 1.02 -6.40
CA ILE A 36 13.52 1.76 -5.69
C ILE A 36 13.92 1.94 -4.23
N LEU A 37 13.90 3.17 -3.73
CA LEU A 37 14.15 3.48 -2.31
C LEU A 37 12.87 3.50 -1.49
N VAL A 38 11.81 4.13 -2.01
CA VAL A 38 10.51 4.25 -1.31
C VAL A 38 9.37 4.14 -2.32
N ARG A 39 8.33 3.38 -1.97
CA ARG A 39 7.04 3.40 -2.67
C ARG A 39 6.01 4.12 -1.81
N GLN A 40 5.51 5.26 -2.26
CA GLN A 40 4.61 6.10 -1.47
C GLN A 40 3.40 6.58 -2.28
N ARG A 41 2.37 7.01 -1.55
CA ARG A 41 1.26 7.82 -2.08
C ARG A 41 1.45 9.23 -1.54
N GLY A 42 1.45 10.21 -2.43
CA GLY A 42 1.93 11.55 -2.11
C GLY A 42 3.43 11.59 -1.82
N THR A 43 3.93 12.77 -1.44
CA THR A 43 5.36 13.05 -1.24
C THR A 43 5.72 13.17 0.23
N ARG A 44 5.68 12.05 0.96
CA ARG A 44 6.09 12.01 2.37
C ARG A 44 7.60 12.16 2.51
N PHE A 45 8.35 11.48 1.64
CA PHE A 45 9.78 11.67 1.44
C PHE A 45 10.00 12.43 0.14
N LYS A 46 10.77 13.50 0.20
CA LYS A 46 11.17 14.27 -0.99
C LYS A 46 12.45 13.66 -1.57
N PRO A 47 12.59 13.59 -2.90
CA PRO A 47 13.83 13.13 -3.52
C PRO A 47 14.98 14.06 -3.12
N GLY A 48 16.12 13.47 -2.78
CA GLY A 48 17.37 14.17 -2.52
C GLY A 48 18.31 14.09 -3.73
N ASN A 49 19.59 14.38 -3.52
CA ASN A 49 20.59 14.29 -4.57
C ASN A 49 20.69 12.85 -5.11
N ASN A 50 20.72 12.69 -6.43
CA ASN A 50 20.82 11.42 -7.15
C ASN A 50 19.63 10.46 -6.97
N VAL A 51 18.43 10.96 -6.63
CA VAL A 51 17.19 10.18 -6.51
C VAL A 51 16.09 10.83 -7.36
N GLY A 52 15.34 10.01 -8.11
CA GLY A 52 14.20 10.42 -8.95
C GLY A 52 12.91 9.69 -8.59
#